data_AF-A0ABD0Q327-F1
#
_entry.id   AF-A0ABD0Q327-F1
#
_cell.length_a   1.000
_cell.length_b   1.000
_cell.length_c   1.000
_cell.angle_alpha   90.00
_cell.angle_beta   90.00
_cell.angle_gamma   90.00
#
_symmetry.space_group_name_H-M   'P 1'
#
loop_
_entity.id
_entity.type
_entity.pdbx_description
1 polymer ?
#
loop_
_entity_poly.entity_id
_entity_poly.type
_entity_poly.pdbx_seq_one_letter_code
_entity_poly.pdbx_strand_id
1 'polypeptide(L)'
;MALMKVKFDLKKRVKLAQMLWLMYWFSIMTGVLVFSMGLFFKIELRKRSELMDNNESHFVPNILIGMGLLACCLNACGGKICYDSLDSTKFVKWKAILKPFLICCLFFNVLLVVTAAMCFAMRIPLEFTLAEGLKNGMKYYKDTDTPGRCYMKRTLDLMQMEFRCCGNNNYKDWFEIQWVSNRYLDFSSKEVK
;
A
#
# COMPACT_ATOMS: atom_id res chain seq x y z
N MET A 1 -40.09 2.10 -17.36
CA MET A 1 -40.78 1.40 -16.26
C MET A 1 -39.96 1.61 -14.98
N ALA A 2 -40.45 2.37 -14.00
CA ALA A 2 -39.74 2.60 -12.74
C ALA A 2 -40.20 1.55 -11.73
N LEU A 3 -39.38 0.53 -11.49
CA LEU A 3 -39.73 -0.69 -10.73
C LEU A 3 -40.03 -0.48 -9.23
N MET A 4 -39.96 0.75 -8.69
CA MET A 4 -40.48 1.05 -7.36
C MET A 4 -40.58 2.57 -7.16
N LYS A 5 -41.78 3.15 -7.35
CA LYS A 5 -42.07 4.53 -6.89
C LYS A 5 -42.25 4.53 -5.37
N VAL A 6 -41.17 4.36 -4.62
CA VAL A 6 -41.20 4.54 -3.16
C VAL A 6 -41.34 6.05 -2.89
N LYS A 7 -42.54 6.50 -2.52
CA LYS A 7 -42.75 7.86 -2.04
C LYS A 7 -42.25 7.96 -0.61
N PHE A 8 -41.04 8.49 -0.42
CA PHE A 8 -40.54 8.82 0.91
C PHE A 8 -41.27 10.04 1.46
N ASP A 9 -41.85 9.89 2.64
CA ASP A 9 -42.33 10.99 3.49
C ASP A 9 -41.15 11.86 3.98
N LEU A 10 -41.38 13.15 4.24
CA LEU A 10 -40.33 14.13 4.53
C LEU A 10 -39.52 13.75 5.78
N LYS A 11 -40.19 13.25 6.84
CA LYS A 11 -39.53 12.71 8.05
C LYS A 11 -38.59 11.54 7.75
N LYS A 12 -39.00 10.63 6.86
CA LYS A 12 -38.18 9.46 6.46
C LYS A 12 -36.95 9.88 5.66
N ARG A 13 -37.06 10.92 4.82
CA ARG A 13 -35.93 11.47 4.05
C ARG A 13 -34.88 12.11 4.95
N VAL A 14 -35.30 12.88 5.95
CA VAL A 14 -34.39 13.51 6.91
C VAL A 14 -33.61 12.45 7.68
N LYS A 15 -34.27 11.41 8.19
CA LYS A 15 -33.62 10.30 8.89
C LYS A 15 -32.61 9.56 7.99
N LEU A 16 -32.98 9.31 6.72
CA LEU A 16 -32.08 8.70 5.74
C LEU A 16 -30.85 9.56 5.46
N ALA A 17 -31.03 10.86 5.23
CA ALA A 17 -29.94 11.78 4.97
C ALA A 17 -28.97 11.90 6.17
N GLN A 18 -29.49 11.92 7.40
CA GLN A 18 -28.67 11.89 8.62
C GLN A 18 -27.85 10.60 8.72
N MET A 19 -28.46 9.43 8.47
CA MET A 19 -27.76 8.15 8.50
C MET A 19 -26.67 8.08 7.42
N LEU A 20 -26.97 8.51 6.20
CA LEU A 20 -26.00 8.55 5.11
C LEU A 20 -24.87 9.53 5.40
N TRP A 21 -25.18 10.69 5.97
CA TRP A 21 -24.16 11.68 6.36
C TRP A 21 -23.18 11.10 7.39
N LEU A 22 -23.68 10.40 8.42
CA LEU A 22 -22.82 9.70 9.39
C LEU A 22 -21.98 8.61 8.73
N MET A 23 -22.56 7.83 7.82
CA MET A 23 -21.86 6.78 7.08
C MET A 23 -20.74 7.36 6.20
N TYR A 24 -20.98 8.48 5.51
CA TYR A 24 -19.96 9.16 4.72
C TYR A 24 -18.80 9.66 5.57
N TRP A 25 -19.07 10.21 6.76
CA TRP A 25 -18.01 10.59 7.70
C TRP A 25 -17.17 9.41 8.17
N PHE A 26 -17.81 8.29 8.49
CA PHE A 26 -17.10 7.06 8.83
C PHE A 26 -16.23 6.57 7.65
N SER A 27 -16.76 6.60 6.43
CA SER A 27 -16.01 6.24 5.22
C SER A 27 -14.80 7.13 4.96
N ILE A 28 -14.85 8.42 5.33
CA ILE A 28 -13.67 9.30 5.26
C ILE A 28 -12.57 8.80 6.20
N MET A 29 -12.91 8.40 7.43
CA MET A 29 -11.92 7.84 8.37
C MET A 29 -11.25 6.59 7.80
N THR A 30 -12.03 5.69 7.19
CA THR A 30 -11.48 4.52 6.49
C THR A 30 -10.57 4.92 5.32
N GLY A 31 -10.94 5.95 4.54
CA GLY A 31 -10.11 6.48 3.46
C GLY A 31 -8.75 7.03 3.96
N VAL A 32 -8.76 7.74 5.10
CA VAL A 32 -7.53 8.24 5.75
C VAL A 32 -6.66 7.06 6.23
N LEU A 33 -7.26 6.01 6.78
CA LEU A 33 -6.52 4.80 7.17
C LEU A 33 -5.85 4.14 5.96
N VAL A 34 -6.55 3.97 4.84
CA VAL A 34 -5.97 3.41 3.60
C VAL A 34 -4.83 4.27 3.08
N PHE A 35 -4.99 5.59 3.07
CA PHE A 35 -3.94 6.53 2.68
C PHE A 35 -2.70 6.41 3.59
N SER A 36 -2.91 6.35 4.90
CA SER A 36 -1.83 6.19 5.88
C SER A 36 -1.07 4.87 5.71
N MET A 37 -1.78 3.77 5.46
CA MET A 37 -1.19 2.46 5.16
C MET A 37 -0.36 2.50 3.87
N GLY A 38 -0.86 3.18 2.83
CA GLY A 38 -0.11 3.37 1.59
C GLY A 38 1.21 4.13 1.80
N LEU A 39 1.19 5.19 2.61
CA LEU A 39 2.41 5.94 2.97
C LEU A 39 3.37 5.08 3.80
N PHE A 40 2.86 4.39 4.82
CA PHE A 40 3.66 3.49 5.65
C PHE A 40 4.36 2.43 4.80
N PHE A 41 3.62 1.78 3.90
CA PHE A 41 4.16 0.76 3.02
C PHE A 41 5.22 1.33 2.07
N LYS A 42 5.00 2.53 1.53
CA LYS A 42 5.99 3.22 0.68
C LYS A 42 7.28 3.54 1.42
N ILE A 43 7.19 3.99 2.67
CA ILE A 43 8.36 4.30 3.51
C ILE A 43 9.14 3.02 3.81
N GLU A 44 8.46 1.95 4.18
CA GLU A 44 9.11 0.69 4.56
C GLU A 44 9.81 0.03 3.36
N LEU A 45 9.18 0.05 2.19
CA LEU A 45 9.83 -0.42 0.95
C LEU A 45 11.03 0.45 0.55
N ARG A 46 10.95 1.77 0.77
CA ARG A 46 12.07 2.67 0.48
C ARG A 46 13.27 2.42 1.38
N LYS A 47 13.09 2.08 2.66
CA LYS A 47 14.21 1.71 3.54
C LYS A 47 14.96 0.48 3.02
N ARG A 48 14.26 -0.41 2.30
CA ARG A 48 14.80 -1.67 1.78
C ARG A 48 15.06 -1.63 0.28
N SER A 49 15.01 -0.46 -0.35
CA SER A 49 15.20 -0.35 -1.81
C SER A 49 16.61 -0.72 -2.25
N GLU A 50 17.58 -0.71 -1.34
CA GLU A 50 18.94 -1.22 -1.62
C GLU A 50 18.94 -2.74 -1.88
N LEU A 51 17.95 -3.46 -1.35
CA LEU A 51 17.81 -4.91 -1.45
C LEU A 51 16.78 -5.35 -2.50
N MET A 52 15.87 -4.47 -2.92
CA MET A 52 14.77 -4.81 -3.83
C MET A 52 14.91 -4.12 -5.20
N ASP A 53 14.67 -4.87 -6.28
CA ASP A 53 14.71 -4.32 -7.63
C ASP A 53 13.54 -3.35 -7.90
N ASN A 54 13.82 -2.29 -8.66
CA ASN A 54 13.28 -0.94 -8.41
C ASN A 54 11.88 -0.66 -8.97
N ASN A 55 11.31 -1.49 -9.85
CA ASN A 55 10.11 -1.07 -10.60
C ASN A 55 8.76 -1.59 -10.07
N GLU A 56 8.67 -2.86 -9.65
CA GLU A 56 7.37 -3.44 -9.26
C GLU A 56 6.94 -3.04 -7.84
N SER A 57 7.92 -2.76 -6.97
CA SER A 57 7.70 -2.50 -5.54
C SER A 57 6.93 -1.20 -5.27
N HIS A 58 7.04 -0.20 -6.15
CA HIS A 58 6.41 1.12 -5.96
C HIS A 58 4.97 1.19 -6.47
N PHE A 59 4.50 0.21 -7.24
CA PHE A 59 3.17 0.22 -7.85
C PHE A 59 2.04 0.16 -6.80
N VAL A 60 2.09 -0.84 -5.91
CA VAL A 60 1.05 -1.08 -4.89
C VAL A 60 0.92 0.08 -3.90
N PRO A 61 2.00 0.61 -3.28
CA PRO A 61 1.89 1.76 -2.39
C PRO A 61 1.31 2.99 -3.07
N ASN A 62 1.70 3.27 -4.32
CA ASN A 62 1.20 4.44 -5.04
C ASN A 62 -0.30 4.33 -5.34
N ILE A 63 -0.80 3.14 -5.71
CA ILE A 63 -2.24 2.91 -5.90
C ILE A 63 -3.00 3.07 -4.59
N LEU A 64 -2.51 2.51 -3.47
CA LEU A 64 -3.13 2.67 -2.15
C LEU A 64 -3.26 4.14 -1.74
N ILE A 65 -2.20 4.93 -1.95
CA ILE A 65 -2.20 6.38 -1.68
C ILE A 65 -3.23 7.09 -2.56
N GLY A 66 -3.22 6.83 -3.88
CA GLY A 66 -4.16 7.44 -4.81
C GLY A 66 -5.62 7.09 -4.50
N MET A 67 -5.91 5.83 -4.23
CA MET A 67 -7.25 5.34 -3.89
C MET A 67 -7.72 5.87 -2.53
N GLY A 68 -6.84 6.00 -1.54
CA GLY A 68 -7.16 6.60 -0.24
C GLY A 68 -7.53 8.09 -0.36
N LEU A 69 -6.81 8.86 -1.19
CA LEU A 69 -7.15 10.26 -1.48
C LEU A 69 -8.49 10.37 -2.22
N LEU A 70 -8.69 9.57 -3.27
CA LEU A 70 -9.94 9.53 -4.01
C LEU A 70 -11.12 9.14 -3.11
N ALA A 71 -10.93 8.18 -2.19
CA ALA A 71 -11.94 7.80 -1.20
C ALA A 71 -12.32 8.99 -0.31
N CYS A 72 -11.34 9.71 0.23
CA CYS A 72 -11.59 10.88 1.07
C CYS A 72 -12.37 11.96 0.31
N CYS A 73 -11.95 12.29 -0.91
CA CYS A 73 -12.59 13.31 -1.75
C CYS A 73 -14.04 12.94 -2.11
N LEU A 74 -14.28 11.71 -2.59
CA LEU A 74 -15.61 11.26 -2.98
C LEU A 74 -16.57 11.17 -1.79
N ASN A 75 -16.09 10.69 -0.63
CA ASN A 75 -16.91 10.61 0.57
C ASN A 75 -17.19 11.99 1.19
N ALA A 76 -16.24 12.93 1.14
CA ALA A 76 -16.47 14.32 1.55
C ALA A 76 -17.50 15.02 0.67
N CYS A 77 -17.40 14.84 -0.66
CA CYS A 77 -18.42 15.31 -1.61
C CYS A 77 -19.79 14.67 -1.32
N GLY A 78 -19.84 13.36 -1.07
CA GLY A 78 -21.07 12.63 -0.72
C GLY A 78 -21.72 13.13 0.58
N GLY A 79 -20.91 13.40 1.60
CA GLY A 79 -21.37 14.00 2.86
C GLY A 79 -21.96 15.40 2.65
N LYS A 80 -21.29 16.26 1.87
CA LYS A 80 -21.80 17.60 1.53
C LYS A 80 -23.11 17.52 0.74
N ILE A 81 -23.20 16.62 -0.24
CA ILE A 81 -24.44 16.38 -1.02
C ILE A 81 -25.58 15.95 -0.09
N CYS A 82 -25.33 15.03 0.84
CA CYS A 82 -26.35 14.57 1.79
C CYS A 82 -26.81 15.69 2.72
N TYR A 83 -25.89 16.54 3.17
CA TYR A 83 -26.20 17.70 4.01
C TYR A 83 -27.02 18.75 3.23
N ASP A 84 -26.58 19.14 2.03
CA ASP A 84 -27.27 20.13 1.21
C ASP A 84 -28.62 19.62 0.67
N SER A 85 -28.83 18.31 0.62
CA SER A 85 -30.12 17.70 0.23
C SER A 85 -31.19 17.79 1.31
N LEU A 86 -30.84 18.17 2.55
CA LEU A 86 -31.80 18.48 3.62
C LEU A 86 -32.49 19.85 3.38
N ASP A 87 -31.84 20.75 2.63
CA ASP A 87 -32.37 22.06 2.29
C ASP A 87 -33.28 21.97 1.05
N SER A 88 -34.56 22.28 1.23
CA SER A 88 -35.60 22.16 0.19
C SER A 88 -35.34 23.08 -1.01
N THR A 89 -34.64 24.20 -0.80
CA THR A 89 -34.33 25.19 -1.85
C THR A 89 -33.22 24.72 -2.79
N LYS A 90 -32.27 23.93 -2.27
CA LYS A 90 -31.11 23.41 -3.01
C LYS A 90 -31.34 22.00 -3.57
N PHE A 91 -32.34 21.28 -3.05
CA PHE A 91 -32.67 19.91 -3.43
C PHE A 91 -32.87 19.72 -4.94
N VAL A 92 -33.54 20.64 -5.63
CA VAL A 92 -33.83 20.52 -7.08
C VAL A 92 -32.55 20.52 -7.92
N LYS A 93 -31.56 21.33 -7.55
CA LYS A 93 -30.25 21.40 -8.23
C LYS A 93 -29.42 20.14 -7.96
N TRP A 94 -29.34 19.73 -6.70
CA TRP A 94 -28.57 18.54 -6.30
C TRP A 94 -29.18 17.23 -6.81
N LYS A 95 -30.50 17.17 -6.99
CA LYS A 95 -31.18 15.99 -7.55
C LYS A 95 -30.70 15.62 -8.97
N ALA A 96 -30.36 16.62 -9.80
CA ALA A 96 -29.80 16.38 -11.13
C ALA A 96 -28.37 15.82 -11.05
N ILE A 97 -27.58 16.27 -10.08
CA ILE A 97 -26.19 15.85 -9.83
C ILE A 97 -26.10 14.50 -9.11
N LEU A 98 -27.15 14.11 -8.36
CA LEU A 98 -27.19 12.88 -7.58
C LEU A 98 -27.02 11.63 -8.46
N LYS A 99 -27.69 11.58 -9.63
CA LYS A 99 -27.62 10.43 -10.55
C LYS A 99 -26.20 10.19 -11.08
N PRO A 100 -25.51 11.17 -11.71
CA PRO A 100 -24.14 10.98 -12.16
C PRO A 100 -23.18 10.72 -11.00
N PHE A 101 -23.41 11.33 -9.83
CA PHE A 101 -22.62 11.05 -8.62
C PHE A 101 -22.74 9.58 -8.18
N LEU A 102 -23.95 9.01 -8.15
CA LEU A 102 -24.15 7.59 -7.80
C LEU A 102 -23.48 6.64 -8.81
N ILE A 103 -23.51 6.97 -10.11
CA ILE A 103 -22.80 6.20 -11.13
C ILE A 103 -21.28 6.26 -10.89
N CYS A 104 -20.76 7.45 -10.56
CA CYS A 104 -19.36 7.63 -10.19
C CYS A 104 -18.99 6.81 -8.93
N CYS A 105 -19.85 6.81 -7.90
CA CYS A 105 -19.65 5.97 -6.72
C CYS A 105 -19.64 4.47 -7.05
N LEU A 106 -20.52 3.99 -7.93
CA LEU A 106 -20.51 2.58 -8.36
C LEU A 106 -19.19 2.21 -9.04
N PHE A 107 -18.71 3.04 -9.97
CA PHE A 107 -17.42 2.85 -10.61
C PHE A 107 -16.27 2.86 -9.60
N PHE A 108 -16.29 3.79 -8.63
CA PHE A 108 -15.31 3.85 -7.57
C PHE A 108 -15.29 2.58 -6.69
N ASN A 109 -16.46 2.01 -6.38
CA ASN A 109 -16.52 0.74 -5.65
C ASN A 109 -15.90 -0.41 -6.45
N VAL A 110 -16.12 -0.46 -7.77
CA VAL A 110 -15.45 -1.44 -8.64
C VAL A 110 -13.93 -1.27 -8.59
N LEU A 111 -13.43 -0.03 -8.69
CA LEU A 111 -12.00 0.26 -8.56
C LEU A 111 -11.43 -0.16 -7.20
N LEU A 112 -12.17 0.03 -6.10
CA LEU A 112 -11.76 -0.43 -4.78
C LEU A 112 -11.63 -1.95 -4.72
N VAL A 113 -12.57 -2.69 -5.29
CA VAL A 113 -12.50 -4.16 -5.37
C VAL A 113 -11.30 -4.62 -6.20
N VAL A 114 -11.06 -3.99 -7.34
CA VAL A 114 -9.88 -4.27 -8.18
C VAL A 114 -8.58 -3.98 -7.42
N THR A 115 -8.52 -2.85 -6.71
CA THR A 115 -7.35 -2.47 -5.90
C THR A 115 -7.10 -3.49 -4.79
N ALA A 116 -8.16 -3.93 -4.10
CA ALA A 116 -8.05 -4.95 -3.07
C ALA A 116 -7.53 -6.28 -3.65
N ALA A 117 -8.09 -6.73 -4.78
CA ALA A 117 -7.65 -7.93 -5.47
C ALA A 117 -6.17 -7.85 -5.89
N MET A 118 -5.73 -6.70 -6.40
CA MET A 118 -4.31 -6.45 -6.72
C MET A 118 -3.43 -6.53 -5.48
N CYS A 119 -3.84 -5.95 -4.35
CA CYS A 119 -3.07 -6.03 -3.10
C CYS A 119 -2.87 -7.48 -2.63
N PHE A 120 -3.85 -8.36 -2.84
CA PHE A 120 -3.72 -9.79 -2.55
C PHE A 120 -2.84 -10.51 -3.56
N ALA A 121 -3.05 -10.27 -4.86
CA ALA A 121 -2.28 -10.90 -5.92
C ALA A 121 -0.78 -10.56 -5.84
N MET A 122 -0.45 -9.33 -5.46
CA MET A 122 0.93 -8.84 -5.39
C MET A 122 1.73 -9.38 -4.20
N ARG A 123 1.12 -10.11 -3.26
CA ARG A 123 1.87 -10.72 -2.15
C ARG A 123 2.89 -11.73 -2.61
N ILE A 124 2.51 -12.61 -3.55
CA ILE A 124 3.36 -13.69 -4.06
C ILE A 124 4.60 -13.14 -4.78
N PRO A 125 4.48 -12.25 -5.79
CA PRO A 125 5.66 -11.71 -6.46
C PRO A 125 6.53 -10.91 -5.49
N LEU A 126 5.93 -10.20 -4.52
CA LEU A 126 6.70 -9.46 -3.52
C LEU A 126 7.60 -10.37 -2.66
N GLU A 127 7.09 -11.52 -2.22
CA GLU A 127 7.92 -12.48 -1.47
C GLU A 127 9.07 -13.02 -2.32
N PHE A 128 8.81 -13.34 -3.60
CA PHE A 128 9.84 -13.82 -4.51
C PHE A 128 10.91 -12.76 -4.78
N THR A 129 10.50 -11.53 -5.11
CA THR A 129 11.42 -10.40 -5.31
C THR A 129 12.24 -10.10 -4.06
N LEU A 130 11.64 -10.21 -2.88
CA LEU A 130 12.35 -10.01 -1.61
C LEU A 130 13.38 -11.12 -1.36
N ALA A 131 13.01 -12.38 -1.61
CA ALA A 131 13.93 -13.52 -1.45
C ALA A 131 15.11 -13.45 -2.44
N GLU A 132 14.84 -13.11 -3.70
CA GLU A 132 15.89 -12.93 -4.71
C GLU A 132 16.77 -11.71 -4.38
N GLY A 133 16.15 -10.61 -3.98
CA GLY A 133 16.81 -9.39 -3.54
C GLY A 133 17.75 -9.62 -2.36
N LEU A 134 17.29 -10.36 -1.35
CA LEU A 134 18.10 -10.73 -0.19
C LEU A 134 19.25 -11.65 -0.59
N LYS A 135 18.99 -12.68 -1.41
CA LYS A 135 20.04 -13.57 -1.92
C LYS A 135 21.12 -12.81 -2.69
N ASN A 136 20.74 -11.82 -3.50
CA ASN A 136 21.69 -10.98 -4.23
C ASN A 136 22.42 -10.00 -3.31
N GLY A 137 21.73 -9.40 -2.33
CA GLY A 137 22.35 -8.55 -1.30
C GLY A 137 23.40 -9.30 -0.48
N MET A 138 23.13 -10.56 -0.13
CA MET A 138 24.07 -11.42 0.59
C MET A 138 25.35 -11.68 -0.22
N LYS A 139 25.29 -11.86 -1.55
CA LYS A 139 26.49 -12.03 -2.40
C LYS A 139 27.42 -10.82 -2.35
N TYR A 140 26.86 -9.63 -2.25
CA TYR A 140 27.59 -8.37 -2.21
C TYR A 140 27.90 -7.90 -0.79
N TYR A 141 27.66 -8.74 0.22
CA TYR A 141 27.93 -8.42 1.62
C TYR A 141 29.40 -8.08 1.90
N LYS A 142 30.34 -8.73 1.19
CA LYS A 142 31.78 -8.46 1.31
C LYS A 142 32.25 -7.18 0.63
N ASP A 143 31.44 -6.60 -0.27
CA ASP A 143 31.83 -5.51 -1.17
C ASP A 143 31.68 -4.12 -0.53
N THR A 144 32.03 -3.98 0.75
CA THR A 144 31.88 -2.72 1.51
C THR A 144 32.72 -1.58 0.96
N ASP A 145 33.81 -1.90 0.27
CA ASP A 145 34.75 -0.92 -0.27
C ASP A 145 34.37 -0.46 -1.70
N THR A 146 33.30 -1.02 -2.28
CA THR A 146 32.86 -0.65 -3.64
C THR A 146 31.91 0.57 -3.62
N PRO A 147 32.18 1.62 -4.42
CA PRO A 147 31.31 2.78 -4.49
C PRO A 147 29.90 2.35 -4.96
N GLY A 148 28.88 2.78 -4.22
CA GLY A 148 27.48 2.41 -4.46
C GLY A 148 26.96 1.20 -3.66
N ARG A 149 27.82 0.43 -2.97
CA ARG A 149 27.39 -0.74 -2.15
C ARG A 149 27.85 -0.71 -0.70
N CYS A 150 28.46 0.40 -0.27
CA CYS A 150 29.00 0.58 1.08
C CYS A 150 27.96 0.31 2.20
N TYR A 151 26.68 0.62 1.96
CA TYR A 151 25.62 0.44 2.96
C TYR A 151 25.01 -0.97 3.01
N MET A 152 25.29 -1.82 2.01
CA MET A 152 24.67 -3.15 1.87
C MET A 152 24.85 -4.01 3.13
N LYS A 153 26.08 -4.08 3.65
CA LYS A 153 26.40 -4.82 4.88
C LYS A 153 25.58 -4.34 6.07
N ARG A 154 25.58 -3.02 6.31
CA ARG A 154 24.84 -2.39 7.43
C ARG A 154 23.34 -2.63 7.31
N THR A 155 22.78 -2.44 6.12
CA THR A 155 21.35 -2.62 5.85
C THR A 155 20.93 -4.07 6.10
N LEU A 156 21.74 -5.03 5.67
CA LEU A 156 21.47 -6.46 5.85
C LEU A 156 21.61 -6.91 7.31
N ASP A 157 22.64 -6.44 8.02
CA ASP A 157 22.85 -6.73 9.46
C ASP A 157 21.69 -6.19 10.31
N LEU A 158 21.29 -4.93 10.10
CA LEU A 158 20.18 -4.32 10.82
C LEU A 158 18.87 -5.07 10.59
N MET A 159 18.60 -5.46 9.35
CA MET A 159 17.40 -6.22 8.99
C MET A 159 17.39 -7.59 9.69
N GLN A 160 18.49 -8.35 9.65
CA GLN A 160 18.57 -9.64 10.32
C GLN A 160 18.42 -9.53 11.85
N MET A 161 18.98 -8.49 12.47
CA MET A 161 18.80 -8.22 13.91
C MET A 161 17.36 -7.85 14.26
N GLU A 162 16.71 -7.00 13.45
CA GLU A 162 15.34 -6.56 13.68
C GLU A 162 14.34 -7.72 13.56
N PHE A 163 14.49 -8.59 12.56
CA PHE A 163 13.63 -9.75 12.35
C PHE A 163 14.06 -11.01 13.11
N ARG A 164 15.23 -10.98 13.77
CA ARG A 164 15.82 -12.14 14.46
C ARG A 164 15.94 -13.36 13.53
N CYS A 165 16.37 -13.12 12.29
CA CYS A 165 16.58 -14.14 11.27
C CYS A 165 18.04 -14.17 10.81
N CYS A 166 18.46 -15.21 10.08
CA CYS A 166 19.81 -15.33 9.54
C CYS A 166 19.79 -16.08 8.21
N GLY A 167 20.34 -15.44 7.17
CA GLY A 167 20.29 -15.93 5.81
C GLY A 167 18.96 -15.61 5.12
N ASN A 168 18.75 -16.16 3.92
CA ASN A 168 17.51 -16.00 3.16
C ASN A 168 16.47 -17.06 3.56
N ASN A 169 16.89 -18.32 3.59
CA ASN A 169 16.12 -19.46 4.08
C ASN A 169 16.64 -19.93 5.45
N ASN A 170 17.95 -19.96 5.63
CA ASN A 170 18.58 -20.44 6.86
C ASN A 170 20.02 -19.92 6.99
N TYR A 171 20.62 -20.06 8.18
CA TYR A 171 22.01 -19.68 8.45
C TYR A 171 23.01 -20.39 7.52
N LYS A 172 22.61 -21.54 6.94
CA LYS A 172 23.43 -22.31 6.01
C LYS A 172 23.74 -21.57 4.72
N ASP A 173 22.89 -20.63 4.32
CA ASP A 173 23.08 -19.83 3.11
C ASP A 173 24.40 -19.05 3.14
N TRP A 174 24.88 -18.70 4.34
CA TRP A 174 26.17 -18.03 4.52
C TRP A 174 27.38 -18.93 4.23
N PHE A 175 27.24 -20.26 4.29
CA PHE A 175 28.33 -21.16 3.93
C PHE A 175 28.44 -21.36 2.40
N GLU A 176 27.36 -21.12 1.66
CA GLU A 176 27.36 -21.23 0.20
C GLU A 176 27.97 -20.00 -0.48
N ILE A 177 28.14 -18.90 0.25
CA ILE A 177 28.66 -17.63 -0.26
C ILE A 177 29.94 -17.22 0.43
N GLN A 178 30.86 -16.64 -0.34
CA GLN A 178 32.05 -16.04 0.24
C GLN A 178 31.73 -14.63 0.76
N TRP A 179 31.24 -14.55 2.00
CA TRP A 179 30.87 -13.30 2.66
C TRP A 179 32.07 -12.56 3.30
N VAL A 180 33.21 -13.24 3.48
CA VAL A 180 34.46 -12.61 3.92
C VAL A 180 35.20 -12.03 2.72
N SER A 181 35.65 -10.78 2.85
CA SER A 181 36.50 -10.15 1.84
C SER A 181 37.88 -10.81 1.81
N ASN A 182 38.44 -10.98 0.61
CA ASN A 182 39.78 -11.56 0.40
C ASN A 182 40.88 -10.83 1.19
N ARG A 183 40.66 -9.56 1.55
CA ARG A 183 41.58 -8.78 2.37
C ARG A 183 41.83 -9.35 3.77
N TYR A 184 40.85 -10.06 4.32
CA TYR A 184 40.93 -10.64 5.67
C TYR A 184 41.38 -12.11 5.64
N LEU A 185 41.58 -12.68 4.45
CA LEU A 185 41.97 -14.07 4.27
C LEU A 185 43.50 -14.15 4.11
N ASP A 186 44.12 -14.98 4.95
CA ASP A 186 45.53 -15.31 4.80
C ASP A 186 45.69 -16.51 3.85
N PHE A 187 45.94 -16.21 2.57
CA PHE A 187 46.16 -17.22 1.53
C PHE A 187 47.48 -18.01 1.69
N SER A 188 48.33 -17.67 2.66
CA SER A 188 49.53 -18.45 2.98
C SER A 188 49.22 -19.65 3.88
N SER A 189 48.09 -19.64 4.60
CA SER A 189 47.62 -20.76 5.42
C SER A 189 46.99 -21.87 4.56
N LYS A 190 47.31 -23.14 4.89
CA LYS A 190 46.74 -24.31 4.22
C LYS A 190 45.25 -24.52 4.51
N GLU A 191 44.72 -23.91 5.57
CA GLU A 191 43.32 -24.06 5.98
C GLU A 191 42.36 -23.14 5.21
N VAL A 192 42.89 -22.13 4.53
CA VAL A 192 42.12 -21.12 3.76
C VAL A 192 42.04 -21.48 2.27
N LYS A 193 42.88 -22.42 1.81
CA LYS A 193 43.12 -22.73 0.40
C LYS A 193 42.26 -23.87 -0.12
#